data_AF-A0A926M1Z4-F1
#
_entry.id   AF-A0A926M1Z4-F1
#
_cell.length_a   1.000
_cell.length_b   1.000
_cell.length_c   1.000
_cell.angle_alpha   90.00
_cell.angle_beta   90.00
_cell.angle_gamma   90.00
#
_symmetry.space_group_name_H-M   'P 1'
#
loop_
_entity.id
_entity.type
_entity.pdbx_description
1 polymer ?
#
loop_
_entity_poly.entity_id
_entity_poly.type
_entity_poly.pdbx_seq_one_letter_code
_entity_poly.pdbx_strand_id
1 'polypeptide(L)' 'MSIGIWQIAIVVILVVLLFGRGKISSLMGDVAKGIKSFKKGMASDATDDNEPKNISEDNQDTNKKD' A
#
# COMPACT_ATOMS: atom_id res chain seq x y z
N MET A 1 -26.12 1.81 -19.43
CA MET A 1 -25.36 0.87 -18.61
C MET A 1 -24.22 1.62 -17.96
N SER A 2 -24.37 1.97 -16.68
CA SER A 2 -23.30 2.67 -15.95
C SER A 2 -22.24 1.66 -15.55
N ILE A 3 -20.97 2.01 -15.76
CA ILE A 3 -19.85 1.30 -15.13
C ILE A 3 -19.99 1.56 -13.64
N GLY A 4 -20.55 0.57 -12.95
CA GLY A 4 -20.75 0.59 -11.51
C GLY A 4 -19.55 -0.03 -10.81
N ILE A 5 -19.54 0.15 -9.49
CA ILE A 5 -18.54 -0.44 -8.58
C ILE A 5 -18.47 -1.97 -8.74
N TRP A 6 -19.60 -2.61 -9.10
CA TRP A 6 -19.68 -4.05 -9.36
C TRP A 6 -18.80 -4.54 -10.52
N GLN A 7 -18.73 -3.77 -11.61
CA GLN A 7 -17.90 -4.13 -12.77
C GLN A 7 -16.41 -4.01 -12.44
N ILE A 8 -16.04 -2.98 -11.68
CA ILE A 8 -14.65 -2.76 -11.24
C ILE A 8 -14.20 -3.91 -10.32
N ALA A 9 -15.05 -4.36 -9.39
CA ALA A 9 -14.74 -5.49 -8.51
C ALA A 9 -14.43 -6.78 -9.29
N ILE A 10 -15.22 -7.08 -10.32
CA ILE A 10 -15.01 -8.25 -11.21
C ILE A 10 -13.67 -8.14 -11.93
N VAL A 11 -13.33 -6.97 -12.46
CA VAL A 11 -12.03 -6.75 -13.14
C VAL A 11 -10.86 -6.93 -12.17
N VAL A 12 -10.97 -6.40 -10.95
CA VAL A 12 -9.93 -6.55 -9.92
C VAL A 12 -9.72 -8.02 -9.56
N ILE A 13 -10.79 -8.82 -9.45
CA ILE A 13 -10.67 -10.26 -9.18
C ILE A 13 -9.86 -10.97 -10.27
N LEU A 14 -10.08 -10.62 -11.55
CA LEU A 14 -9.37 -11.21 -12.68
C LEU A 14 -7.89 -10.81 -12.68
N VAL A 15 -7.60 -9.54 -12.39
CA VAL A 15 -6.22 -9.06 -12.25
C VAL A 15 -5.50 -9.80 -11.12
N VAL A 16 -6.16 -10.00 -9.97
CA VAL A 16 -5.58 -10.74 -8.84
C VAL A 16 -5.32 -12.21 -9.18
N LEU A 17 -6.21 -12.85 -9.95
CA LEU A 17 -6.02 -14.23 -10.41
C LEU A 17 -4.88 -14.37 -11.43
N LEU A 18 -4.73 -13.41 -12.35
CA LEU A 18 -3.69 -13.44 -13.39
C LEU A 18 -2.29 -13.14 -12.83
N PHE A 19 -2.17 -12.15 -11.95
CA PHE A 19 -0.89 -11.73 -11.40
C PHE A 19 -0.53 -12.43 -10.08
N GLY A 20 -1.52 -13.05 -9.43
CA GLY A 20 -1.38 -13.71 -8.13
C GLY A 20 -1.21 -12.74 -6.96
N ARG A 21 -1.65 -13.17 -5.77
CA ARG A 21 -1.56 -12.37 -4.52
C ARG A 21 -0.13 -11.97 -4.12
N GLY A 22 0.87 -12.77 -4.49
CA GLY A 22 2.27 -12.53 -4.10
C GLY A 22 2.88 -11.29 -4.73
N LYS A 23 2.67 -11.09 -6.05
CA LYS A 23 3.20 -9.93 -6.78
C LYS A 23 2.50 -8.64 -6.37
N ILE A 24 1.18 -8.70 -6.16
CA ILE A 24 0.36 -7.55 -5.82
C ILE A 24 0.69 -7.03 -4.41
N SER A 25 0.94 -7.92 -3.44
CA SER A 25 1.28 -7.51 -2.06
C SER A 25 2.57 -6.68 -1.99
N SER A 26 3.64 -7.12 -2.67
CA SER A 26 4.91 -6.38 -2.70
C SER A 26 4.77 -5.03 -3.41
N LEU A 27 4.09 -5.00 -4.57
CA LEU A 27 3.86 -3.75 -5.32
C LEU A 27 2.96 -2.77 -4.54
N MET A 28 1.93 -3.27 -3.87
CA MET A 28 1.04 -2.45 -3.04
C MET A 28 1.79 -1.86 -1.83
N GLY A 29 2.74 -2.60 -1.25
CA GLY A 29 3.61 -2.09 -0.18
C GLY A 29 4.46 -0.89 -0.61
N ASP A 30 5.09 -0.97 -1.79
CA ASP A 30 5.91 0.13 -2.33
C ASP A 30 5.04 1.34 -2.75
N VAL A 31 3.89 1.08 -3.37
CA VAL A 31 2.90 2.11 -3.70
C VAL A 31 2.36 2.79 -2.43
N ALA A 32 2.05 2.02 -1.38
CA ALA A 32 1.57 2.55 -0.10
C ALA A 32 2.62 3.43 0.59
N LYS A 33 3.90 3.04 0.56
CA LYS A 33 5.00 3.87 1.06
C LYS A 33 5.11 5.17 0.26
N GLY A 34 5.03 5.11 -1.07
CA GLY A 34 5.03 6.30 -1.94
C GLY A 34 3.88 7.26 -1.65
N ILE A 35 2.65 6.75 -1.55
CA ILE A 35 1.46 7.53 -1.23
C ILE A 35 1.55 8.12 0.19
N LYS A 36 2.08 7.37 1.18
CA LYS A 36 2.25 7.84 2.56
C LYS A 36 3.25 9.00 2.63
N SER A 37 4.37 8.91 1.92
CA SER A 37 5.35 9.99 1.82
C SER A 37 4.79 11.19 1.05
N PHE A 38 4.03 10.98 -0.01
CA PHE A 38 3.34 12.04 -0.75
C PHE A 38 2.32 12.78 0.12
N LYS A 39 1.49 12.04 0.87
CA LYS A 39 0.53 12.62 1.82
C LYS A 39 1.23 13.34 2.96
N LYS A 40 2.34 12.80 3.49
CA LYS A 40 3.12 13.47 4.53
C LYS A 40 3.74 14.78 4.02
N GLY A 41 4.30 14.77 2.81
CA GLY A 41 4.84 15.97 2.17
C GLY A 41 3.77 17.04 1.91
N MET A 42 2.59 16.65 1.42
CA MET A 42 1.48 17.57 1.19
C MET A 42 0.86 18.10 2.50
N ALA A 43 0.79 17.26 3.55
CA ALA A 43 0.27 17.67 4.86
C ALA A 43 1.24 18.55 5.65
N SER A 44 2.54 18.42 5.40
CA SER A 44 3.59 19.27 6.00
C SER A 44 3.49 20.74 5.56
N ASP A 45 2.84 21.02 4.43
CA ASP A 45 2.63 22.39 3.93
C ASP A 45 1.39 23.06 4.58
N ALA A 46 0.50 22.27 5.20
CA ALA A 46 -0.79 22.75 5.70
C ALA A 46 -0.85 22.92 7.24
N THR A 47 0.11 22.39 8.00
CA THR A 47 0.12 22.50 9.46
C THR A 47 1.52 22.25 9.99
N ASP A 48 2.14 23.28 10.56
CA ASP A 48 3.38 23.14 11.34
C ASP A 48 3.09 22.42 12.67
N ASP A 49 4.08 21.66 13.14
CA ASP A 49 4.17 20.94 14.43
C ASP A 49 3.15 19.83 14.78
N ASN A 50 3.56 18.57 14.58
CA ASN A 50 3.65 17.52 15.63
C ASN A 50 4.23 16.20 15.07
N GLU A 51 5.51 15.93 15.32
CA GLU A 51 6.12 14.59 15.26
C GLU A 51 5.63 13.71 16.44
N PRO A 52 5.91 12.38 16.53
CA PRO A 52 6.50 11.44 15.57
C PRO A 52 5.74 10.11 15.48
N LYS A 53 5.68 9.44 14.31
CA LYS A 53 5.44 7.98 14.26
C LYS A 53 6.29 7.31 13.19
N ASN A 54 7.35 6.68 13.67
CA ASN A 54 8.13 5.61 13.07
C ASN A 54 7.21 4.64 12.29
N ILE A 55 7.58 4.30 11.06
CA ILE A 55 6.90 3.29 10.21
C ILE A 55 7.93 2.24 9.76
N SER A 56 8.92 2.02 10.60
CA SER A 56 10.00 1.07 10.39
C SER A 56 10.14 0.25 11.68
N GLU A 57 9.10 -0.50 12.01
CA GLU A 57 9.16 -1.62 12.94
C GLU A 57 7.90 -2.46 12.71
N ASP A 58 8.00 -3.47 11.85
CA ASP A 58 7.99 -4.87 12.30
C ASP A 58 7.76 -5.85 11.14
N ASN A 59 8.50 -6.97 11.23
CA ASN A 59 8.38 -8.24 10.52
C ASN A 59 8.90 -8.36 9.07
N GLN A 60 10.22 -8.52 8.92
CA GLN A 60 10.79 -9.73 8.28
C GLN A 60 12.16 -10.06 8.90
N ASP A 61 12.14 -10.75 10.03
CA ASP A 61 13.26 -11.60 10.46
C ASP A 61 12.69 -12.95 10.93
N THR A 62 12.08 -13.68 10.00
CA THR A 62 11.89 -15.13 10.13
C THR A 62 12.90 -15.82 9.23
N ASN A 63 14.10 -16.10 9.75
CA ASN A 63 14.73 -17.44 9.75
C ASN A 63 16.18 -17.31 10.29
N LYS A 64 16.33 -17.33 11.61
CA LYS A 64 17.62 -17.61 12.24
C LYS A 64 17.92 -19.10 12.04
N LYS A 65 18.99 -19.36 11.30
CA LYS A 65 19.73 -20.61 11.17
C LYS A 65 20.10 -21.16 12.55
N ASP A 66 19.56 -22.31 12.89
CA ASP A 66 20.16 -23.36 13.73
C ASP A 66 19.69 -24.72 13.16
#